data_AF-A0A3N0W7K2-F1
#
_entry.id   AF-A0A3N0W7K2-F1
#
_cell.length_a   1.000
_cell.length_b   1.000
_cell.length_c   1.000
_cell.angle_alpha   90.00
_cell.angle_beta   90.00
_cell.angle_gamma   90.00
#
_symmetry.space_group_name_H-M   'P 1'
#
loop_
_entity.id
_entity.type
_entity.pdbx_description
1 polymer ?
#
loop_
_entity_poly.entity_id
_entity_poly.type
_entity_poly.pdbx_seq_one_letter_code
_entity_poly.pdbx_strand_id
1 'polypeptide(L)'
;MNFFKKIFSSRKNTQQNENPANISGVYSTEYFDKRYTEQDVYEMVFDDSIKMIESFYIDTNNEQEHELINHPVNLDQVVHEAPGYHAYCQNFEMEDSMIILTLSVLFSEYLIKNFGFKLYKDSEPEFPLRGLTLKYNNNGGVLSLYPFEYSLKVLNNEATFQSLVERIESQIPMLPSSEDVLNNLKELRQNLNES
;
A
#
# COMPACT_ATOMS: atom_id res chain seq x y z
N MET A 1 23.39 1.57 0.78
CA MET A 1 23.34 0.29 0.02
C MET A 1 23.02 -0.97 0.85
N ASN A 2 22.59 -0.89 2.12
CA ASN A 2 22.47 -2.07 3.01
C ASN A 2 21.07 -2.38 3.59
N PHE A 3 20.08 -1.49 3.47
CA PHE A 3 18.72 -1.75 3.97
C PHE A 3 17.95 -2.70 3.02
N PHE A 4 17.92 -2.38 1.73
CA PHE A 4 17.17 -3.11 0.70
C PHE A 4 17.61 -4.58 0.54
N LYS A 5 18.93 -4.84 0.48
CA LYS A 5 19.45 -6.22 0.37
C LYS A 5 19.09 -7.09 1.58
N LYS A 6 18.94 -6.50 2.77
CA LYS A 6 18.64 -7.22 4.01
C LYS A 6 17.16 -7.62 4.10
N ILE A 7 16.26 -6.86 3.50
CA ILE A 7 14.82 -7.14 3.53
C ILE A 7 14.42 -8.18 2.47
N PHE A 8 15.05 -8.15 1.29
CA PHE A 8 14.72 -9.06 0.18
C PHE A 8 15.61 -10.30 0.08
N SER A 9 16.56 -10.51 0.99
CA SER A 9 17.42 -11.71 0.99
C SER A 9 16.71 -13.02 1.34
N SER A 10 15.41 -13.00 1.63
CA SER A 10 14.63 -14.21 1.89
C SER A 10 13.37 -14.29 1.04
N ARG A 11 13.30 -15.38 0.27
CA ARG A 11 12.17 -15.93 -0.50
C ARG A 11 11.98 -15.39 -1.93
N LYS A 12 12.54 -16.13 -2.88
CA LYS A 12 11.96 -16.27 -4.23
C LYS A 12 10.59 -16.91 -4.08
N ASN A 13 9.51 -16.20 -4.39
CA ASN A 13 8.20 -16.80 -4.60
C ASN A 13 7.62 -16.40 -5.97
N THR A 14 7.43 -17.47 -6.73
CA THR A 14 6.69 -17.75 -7.95
C THR A 14 5.59 -16.76 -8.35
N GLN A 15 5.59 -16.39 -9.62
CA GLN A 15 4.46 -15.77 -10.33
C GLN A 15 3.19 -16.58 -10.12
N GLN A 16 2.12 -15.96 -9.60
CA GLN A 16 0.79 -16.55 -9.54
C GLN A 16 -0.10 -15.89 -10.61
N ASN A 17 -0.67 -16.76 -11.46
CA ASN A 17 -1.71 -16.47 -12.43
C ASN A 17 -2.89 -15.70 -11.81
N GLU A 18 -3.52 -14.86 -12.63
CA GLU A 18 -4.78 -14.15 -12.36
C GLU A 18 -5.92 -15.16 -12.09
N ASN A 19 -6.12 -15.49 -10.82
CA ASN A 19 -7.33 -16.13 -10.30
C ASN A 19 -8.12 -15.08 -9.50
N PRO A 20 -9.46 -15.25 -9.34
CA PRO A 20 -10.26 -14.36 -8.49
C PRO A 20 -9.66 -14.28 -7.09
N ALA A 21 -9.84 -13.13 -6.41
CA ALA A 21 -9.22 -12.81 -5.13
C ALA A 21 -9.21 -14.02 -4.17
N ASN A 22 -8.03 -14.65 -4.01
CA ASN A 22 -7.89 -15.78 -3.10
C ASN A 22 -8.14 -15.29 -1.67
N ILE A 23 -9.14 -15.87 -1.01
CA ILE A 23 -9.48 -15.55 0.38
C ILE A 23 -8.30 -15.97 1.26
N SER A 24 -7.60 -15.02 1.87
CA SER A 24 -6.44 -15.29 2.71
C SER A 24 -6.80 -15.91 4.06
N GLY A 25 -8.03 -15.69 4.53
CA GLY A 25 -8.54 -16.27 5.76
C GLY A 25 -9.89 -15.68 6.17
N VAL A 26 -10.54 -16.34 7.14
CA VAL A 26 -11.75 -15.84 7.82
C VAL A 26 -11.39 -15.63 9.27
N TYR A 27 -11.64 -14.42 9.78
CA TYR A 27 -11.27 -14.02 11.13
C TYR A 27 -12.48 -13.46 11.87
N SER A 28 -12.49 -13.56 13.21
CA SER A 28 -13.49 -12.89 14.02
C SER A 28 -13.16 -11.39 14.15
N THR A 29 -14.18 -10.58 14.41
CA THR A 29 -14.00 -9.16 14.76
C THR A 29 -13.13 -8.99 16.00
N GLU A 30 -13.28 -9.87 17.00
CA GLU A 30 -12.44 -9.85 18.20
C GLU A 30 -10.95 -10.05 17.89
N TYR A 31 -10.63 -10.96 16.96
CA TYR A 31 -9.25 -11.14 16.50
C TYR A 31 -8.75 -9.90 15.77
N PHE A 32 -9.58 -9.31 14.92
CA PHE A 32 -9.26 -8.10 14.18
C PHE A 32 -8.92 -6.93 15.11
N ASP A 33 -9.79 -6.64 16.07
CA ASP A 33 -9.66 -5.49 16.99
C ASP A 33 -8.45 -5.64 17.93
N LYS A 34 -8.05 -6.88 18.26
CA LYS A 34 -6.85 -7.16 19.03
C LYS A 34 -5.55 -6.91 18.24
N ARG A 35 -5.59 -7.17 16.94
CA ARG A 35 -4.41 -7.08 16.07
C ARG A 35 -4.22 -5.69 15.46
N TYR A 36 -5.32 -5.03 15.10
CA TYR A 36 -5.29 -3.80 14.32
C TYR A 36 -5.79 -2.61 15.13
N THR A 37 -4.98 -1.56 15.18
CA THR A 37 -5.36 -0.28 15.79
C THR A 37 -5.45 0.78 14.71
N GLU A 38 -6.62 1.41 14.55
CA GLU A 38 -6.83 2.48 13.55
C GLU A 38 -5.85 3.63 13.83
N GLN A 39 -5.29 4.22 12.78
CA GLN A 39 -4.34 5.32 12.85
C GLN A 39 -4.86 6.47 11.99
N ASP A 40 -4.59 7.70 12.42
CA ASP A 40 -4.78 8.87 11.59
C ASP A 40 -3.46 9.19 10.85
N VAL A 41 -3.53 9.34 9.53
CA VAL A 41 -2.36 9.68 8.72
C VAL A 41 -1.83 11.08 9.03
N TYR A 42 -2.70 12.01 9.44
CA TYR A 42 -2.34 13.38 9.79
C TYR A 42 -1.60 13.48 11.13
N GLU A 43 -1.81 12.52 12.03
CA GLU A 43 -1.06 12.41 13.28
C GLU A 43 0.35 11.82 13.08
N MET A 44 0.69 11.39 11.86
CA MET A 44 2.01 10.91 11.49
C MET A 44 2.89 12.06 10.97
N VAL A 45 3.64 11.82 9.87
CA VAL A 45 4.54 12.80 9.25
C VAL A 45 3.95 13.40 7.97
N PHE A 46 2.62 13.41 7.82
CA PHE A 46 1.96 13.77 6.55
C PHE A 46 2.27 15.19 6.08
N ASP A 47 2.09 16.20 6.93
CA ASP A 47 2.35 17.60 6.53
C ASP A 47 3.80 17.84 6.16
N ASP A 48 4.74 17.23 6.90
CA ASP A 48 6.17 17.31 6.60
C ASP A 48 6.52 16.54 5.32
N SER A 49 5.82 15.43 5.05
CA SER A 49 5.94 14.66 3.82
C SER A 49 5.52 15.46 2.59
N ILE A 50 4.40 16.19 2.68
CA ILE A 50 3.93 17.07 1.60
C ILE A 50 4.99 18.15 1.32
N LYS A 51 5.45 18.86 2.35
CA LYS A 51 6.47 19.91 2.22
C LYS A 51 7.77 19.41 1.61
N MET A 52 8.16 18.17 1.91
CA MET A 52 9.36 17.56 1.34
C MET A 52 9.22 17.36 -0.18
N ILE A 53 8.05 16.94 -0.66
CA ILE A 53 7.77 16.81 -2.09
C ILE A 53 7.64 18.19 -2.75
N GLU A 54 7.01 19.16 -2.10
CA GLU A 54 6.96 20.55 -2.59
C GLU A 54 8.38 21.13 -2.76
N SER A 55 9.24 20.89 -1.77
CA SER A 55 10.64 21.35 -1.82
C SER A 55 11.40 20.68 -2.96
N PHE A 56 11.17 19.39 -3.21
CA PHE A 56 11.73 18.70 -4.38
C PHE A 56 11.35 19.42 -5.69
N TYR A 57 10.07 19.72 -5.89
CA TYR A 57 9.62 20.42 -7.10
C TYR A 57 10.24 21.82 -7.24
N ILE A 58 10.32 22.58 -6.14
CA ILE A 58 10.94 23.91 -6.11
C ILE A 58 12.43 23.83 -6.48
N ASP A 59 13.18 22.92 -5.84
CA ASP A 59 14.63 22.83 -5.98
C ASP A 59 15.05 22.26 -7.35
N THR A 60 14.23 21.37 -7.92
CA THR A 60 14.46 20.79 -9.25
C THR A 60 13.91 21.63 -10.38
N ASN A 61 13.10 22.65 -10.07
CA ASN A 61 12.38 23.48 -11.04
C ASN A 61 11.50 22.65 -11.99
N ASN A 62 10.88 21.59 -11.45
CA ASN A 62 9.90 20.77 -12.15
C ASN A 62 8.48 21.24 -11.79
N GLU A 63 7.56 21.15 -12.75
CA GLU A 63 6.14 21.39 -12.51
C GLU A 63 5.42 20.08 -12.17
N GLN A 64 4.39 20.19 -11.33
CA GLN A 64 3.53 19.06 -10.98
C GLN A 64 2.58 18.76 -12.15
N GLU A 65 2.38 17.48 -12.46
CA GLU A 65 1.41 17.09 -13.51
C GLU A 65 -0.05 17.22 -13.04
N HIS A 66 -0.29 17.06 -11.73
CA HIS A 66 -1.61 17.16 -11.10
C HIS A 66 -1.62 18.18 -9.95
N GLU A 67 -2.81 18.74 -9.67
CA GLU A 67 -2.99 19.73 -8.59
C GLU A 67 -2.72 19.17 -7.19
N LEU A 68 -3.05 17.89 -6.95
CA LEU A 68 -2.78 17.23 -5.68
C LEU A 68 -1.35 16.69 -5.67
N ILE A 69 -0.52 17.19 -4.75
CA ILE A 69 0.90 16.80 -4.63
C ILE A 69 1.08 15.29 -4.49
N ASN A 70 0.20 14.62 -3.74
CA ASN A 70 0.27 13.18 -3.51
C ASN A 70 -0.53 12.36 -4.54
N HIS A 71 -0.91 12.95 -5.67
CA HIS A 71 -1.46 12.20 -6.79
C HIS A 71 -0.44 11.13 -7.26
N PRO A 72 -0.86 9.90 -7.59
CA PRO A 72 0.06 8.81 -7.95
C PRO A 72 1.06 9.18 -9.05
N VAL A 73 0.59 9.88 -10.09
CA VAL A 73 1.44 10.38 -11.19
C VAL A 73 2.50 11.35 -10.69
N ASN A 74 2.16 12.30 -9.82
CA ASN A 74 3.13 13.22 -9.22
C ASN A 74 4.15 12.47 -8.35
N LEU A 75 3.70 11.48 -7.56
CA LEU A 75 4.60 10.65 -6.76
C LEU A 75 5.56 9.84 -7.64
N ASP A 76 5.09 9.29 -8.76
CA ASP A 76 5.91 8.59 -9.74
C ASP A 76 6.92 9.53 -10.41
N GLN A 77 6.48 10.73 -10.80
CA GLN A 77 7.34 11.77 -11.35
C GLN A 77 8.50 12.08 -10.40
N VAL A 78 8.20 12.31 -9.11
CA VAL A 78 9.20 12.63 -8.09
C VAL A 78 10.19 11.47 -7.89
N VAL A 79 9.73 10.22 -7.96
CA VAL A 79 10.63 9.05 -7.84
C VAL A 79 11.52 8.87 -9.06
N HIS A 80 11.00 9.04 -10.27
CA HIS A 80 11.67 8.60 -11.50
C HIS A 80 12.35 9.72 -12.30
N GLU A 81 11.96 10.99 -12.14
CA GLU A 81 12.61 12.12 -12.80
C GLU A 81 13.92 12.50 -12.10
N ALA A 82 14.97 12.79 -12.88
CA ALA A 82 16.28 13.15 -12.33
C ALA A 82 16.22 14.44 -11.50
N PRO A 83 16.87 14.51 -10.32
CA PRO A 83 17.82 13.52 -9.76
C PRO A 83 17.17 12.30 -9.10
N GLY A 84 15.84 12.28 -8.94
CA GLY A 84 15.07 11.26 -8.25
C GLY A 84 14.95 11.57 -6.76
N TYR A 85 13.76 11.36 -6.20
CA TYR A 85 13.44 11.69 -4.81
C TYR A 85 14.42 11.07 -3.81
N HIS A 86 14.79 9.81 -4.03
CA HIS A 86 15.72 9.10 -3.14
C HIS A 86 17.08 9.80 -3.07
N ALA A 87 17.65 10.16 -4.22
CA ALA A 87 18.93 10.87 -4.29
C ALA A 87 18.82 12.29 -3.71
N TYR A 88 17.70 12.98 -3.98
CA TYR A 88 17.40 14.28 -3.39
C TYR A 88 17.42 14.21 -1.85
N CYS A 89 16.66 13.27 -1.26
CA CYS A 89 16.60 13.07 0.18
C CYS A 89 17.96 12.66 0.80
N GLN A 90 18.77 11.89 0.08
CA GLN A 90 20.09 11.49 0.56
C GLN A 90 21.06 12.67 0.72
N ASN A 91 20.88 13.76 -0.03
CA ASN A 91 21.66 14.98 0.17
C ASN A 91 21.39 15.65 1.53
N PHE A 92 20.26 15.33 2.16
CA PHE A 92 19.89 15.79 3.50
C PHE A 92 20.14 14.73 4.59
N GLU A 93 20.92 13.68 4.27
CA GLU A 93 21.25 12.58 5.19
C GLU A 93 20.02 11.81 5.71
N MET A 94 18.91 11.84 4.97
CA MET A 94 17.70 11.13 5.37
C MET A 94 17.85 9.60 5.20
N GLU A 95 17.46 8.84 6.22
CA GLU A 95 17.52 7.38 6.17
C GLU A 95 16.52 6.79 5.17
N ASP A 96 16.90 5.68 4.51
CA ASP A 96 16.06 4.96 3.55
C ASP A 96 14.65 4.65 4.13
N SER A 97 14.58 4.28 5.41
CA SER A 97 13.33 3.99 6.13
C SER A 97 12.37 5.18 6.16
N MET A 98 12.90 6.40 6.37
CA MET A 98 12.12 7.63 6.42
C MET A 98 11.70 8.09 5.01
N ILE A 99 12.55 7.86 4.00
CA ILE A 99 12.20 8.11 2.59
C ILE A 99 11.00 7.24 2.19
N ILE A 100 11.07 5.94 2.50
CA ILE A 100 9.98 5.00 2.21
C ILE A 100 8.72 5.39 3.00
N LEU A 101 8.85 5.71 4.29
CA LEU A 101 7.72 6.12 5.13
C LEU A 101 7.01 7.37 4.56
N THR A 102 7.78 8.36 4.11
CA THR A 102 7.27 9.60 3.49
C THR A 102 6.36 9.28 2.31
N LEU A 103 6.87 8.52 1.34
CA LEU A 103 6.09 8.09 0.17
C LEU A 103 4.88 7.23 0.57
N SER A 104 5.05 6.37 1.57
CA SER A 104 3.99 5.48 2.06
C SER A 104 2.83 6.25 2.67
N VAL A 105 3.12 7.28 3.45
CA VAL A 105 2.15 8.15 4.10
C VAL A 105 1.37 8.95 3.05
N LEU A 106 2.06 9.56 2.09
CA LEU A 106 1.44 10.32 1.00
C LEU A 106 0.52 9.44 0.14
N PHE A 107 1.02 8.27 -0.25
CA PHE A 107 0.24 7.31 -1.02
C PHE A 107 -0.96 6.76 -0.23
N SER A 108 -0.79 6.55 1.08
CA SER A 108 -1.87 6.12 1.96
C SER A 108 -3.00 7.13 2.03
N GLU A 109 -2.65 8.41 2.18
CA GLU A 109 -3.65 9.48 2.21
C GLU A 109 -4.47 9.51 0.93
N TYR A 110 -3.81 9.40 -0.23
CA TYR A 110 -4.50 9.36 -1.52
C TYR A 110 -5.50 8.20 -1.57
N LEU A 111 -5.11 7.00 -1.12
CA LEU A 111 -5.99 5.84 -1.08
C LEU A 111 -7.15 5.99 -0.09
N ILE A 112 -6.91 6.60 1.06
CA ILE A 112 -7.94 6.90 2.06
C ILE A 112 -8.99 7.84 1.47
N LYS A 113 -8.56 8.96 0.87
CA LYS A 113 -9.48 9.98 0.33
C LYS A 113 -10.26 9.51 -0.89
N ASN A 114 -9.63 8.76 -1.79
CA ASN A 114 -10.24 8.42 -3.07
C ASN A 114 -10.99 7.08 -3.07
N PHE A 115 -10.62 6.14 -2.19
CA PHE A 115 -11.18 4.80 -2.18
C PHE A 115 -11.76 4.38 -0.82
N GLY A 116 -11.71 5.24 0.21
CA GLY A 116 -12.30 4.95 1.51
C GLY A 116 -11.56 3.90 2.33
N PHE A 117 -10.27 3.70 2.07
CA PHE A 117 -9.43 2.88 2.95
C PHE A 117 -9.30 3.52 4.33
N LYS A 118 -8.97 2.68 5.31
CA LYS A 118 -8.58 3.08 6.66
C LYS A 118 -7.19 2.57 6.99
N LEU A 119 -6.37 3.40 7.64
CA LEU A 119 -5.03 3.04 8.04
C LEU A 119 -5.05 2.36 9.41
N TYR A 120 -4.28 1.29 9.54
CA TYR A 120 -4.12 0.53 10.77
C TYR A 120 -2.65 0.26 11.05
N LYS A 121 -2.31 0.26 12.34
CA LYS A 121 -1.10 -0.38 12.85
C LYS A 121 -1.39 -1.85 13.11
N ASP A 122 -0.57 -2.74 12.56
CA ASP A 122 -0.60 -4.18 12.80
C ASP A 122 0.37 -4.53 13.94
N SER A 123 -0.16 -5.10 15.03
CA SER A 123 0.65 -5.56 16.18
C SER A 123 1.35 -6.91 15.94
N GLU A 124 0.92 -7.68 14.93
CA GLU A 124 1.44 -8.99 14.57
C GLU A 124 1.73 -9.09 13.05
N PRO A 125 2.60 -8.22 12.49
CA PRO A 125 2.84 -8.20 11.06
C PRO A 125 3.60 -9.45 10.59
N GLU A 126 3.13 -10.08 9.51
CA GLU A 126 3.77 -11.27 8.92
C GLU A 126 5.16 -10.99 8.34
N PHE A 127 5.41 -9.73 7.95
CA PHE A 127 6.66 -9.24 7.41
C PHE A 127 6.99 -7.87 8.01
N PRO A 128 8.28 -7.51 8.20
CA PRO A 128 8.67 -6.26 8.86
C PRO A 128 8.08 -4.98 8.25
N LEU A 129 7.79 -4.99 6.94
CA LEU A 129 7.24 -3.84 6.21
C LEU A 129 5.72 -3.68 6.34
N ARG A 130 5.03 -4.62 6.99
CA ARG A 130 3.56 -4.65 7.05
C ARG A 130 3.01 -4.12 8.37
N GLY A 131 3.83 -3.45 9.17
CA GLY A 131 3.40 -2.83 10.42
C GLY A 131 2.37 -1.70 10.24
N LEU A 132 2.34 -1.08 9.06
CA LEU A 132 1.30 -0.15 8.62
C LEU A 132 0.53 -0.80 7.46
N THR A 133 -0.79 -0.88 7.58
CA THR A 133 -1.65 -1.51 6.59
C THR A 133 -2.90 -0.68 6.34
N LEU A 134 -3.27 -0.55 5.07
CA LEU A 134 -4.56 0.03 4.68
C LEU A 134 -5.57 -1.09 4.54
N LYS A 135 -6.78 -0.88 5.05
CA LYS A 135 -7.88 -1.83 4.94
C LYS A 135 -9.11 -1.18 4.34
N TYR A 136 -9.69 -1.84 3.34
CA TYR A 136 -10.98 -1.50 2.76
C TYR A 136 -11.97 -2.60 3.10
N ASN A 137 -13.14 -2.23 3.64
CA ASN A 137 -14.16 -3.16 4.09
C ASN A 137 -15.39 -3.05 3.18
N ASN A 138 -15.69 -4.13 2.47
CA ASN A 138 -16.93 -4.32 1.73
C ASN A 138 -17.82 -5.33 2.46
N ASN A 139 -18.64 -4.87 3.42
CA ASN A 139 -19.60 -5.69 4.15
C ASN A 139 -18.99 -7.02 4.66
N GLY A 140 -17.85 -6.93 5.35
CA GLY A 140 -17.14 -8.06 5.94
C GLY A 140 -16.05 -8.68 5.05
N GLY A 141 -16.06 -8.41 3.73
CA GLY A 141 -14.91 -8.68 2.87
C GLY A 141 -13.85 -7.60 3.06
N VAL A 142 -12.62 -7.97 3.42
CA VAL A 142 -11.56 -7.00 3.72
C VAL A 142 -10.39 -7.15 2.75
N LEU A 143 -10.11 -6.10 1.99
CA LEU A 143 -8.88 -5.95 1.21
C LEU A 143 -7.83 -5.28 2.08
N SER A 144 -6.63 -5.87 2.18
CA SER A 144 -5.48 -5.29 2.88
C SER A 144 -4.39 -4.89 1.89
N LEU A 145 -3.90 -3.67 2.01
CA LEU A 145 -2.77 -3.13 1.26
C LEU A 145 -1.62 -2.76 2.20
N TYR A 146 -0.40 -2.72 1.66
CA TYR A 146 0.83 -2.52 2.43
C TYR A 146 1.64 -1.35 1.85
N PRO A 147 1.33 -0.10 2.23
CA PRO A 147 1.91 1.11 1.62
C PRO A 147 3.43 1.17 1.65
N PHE A 148 4.05 0.66 2.73
CA PHE A 148 5.51 0.61 2.86
C PHE A 148 6.13 -0.38 1.88
N GLU A 149 5.52 -1.55 1.70
CA GLU A 149 5.97 -2.53 0.70
C GLU A 149 5.82 -1.97 -0.72
N TYR A 150 4.74 -1.25 -0.98
CA TYR A 150 4.48 -0.62 -2.29
C TYR A 150 5.47 0.49 -2.61
N SER A 151 5.68 1.43 -1.68
CA SER A 151 6.64 2.51 -1.87
C SER A 151 8.06 1.99 -2.08
N LEU A 152 8.42 0.91 -1.40
CA LEU A 152 9.68 0.21 -1.59
C LEU A 152 9.82 -0.39 -2.99
N LYS A 153 8.75 -1.00 -3.53
CA LYS A 153 8.73 -1.53 -4.90
C LYS A 153 8.90 -0.42 -5.93
N VAL A 154 8.22 0.72 -5.72
CA VAL A 154 8.34 1.88 -6.62
C VAL A 154 9.75 2.45 -6.61
N LEU A 155 10.36 2.64 -5.44
CA LEU A 155 11.77 3.06 -5.31
C LEU A 155 12.76 2.08 -5.98
N ASN A 156 12.42 0.79 -6.03
CA ASN A 156 13.23 -0.23 -6.70
C ASN A 156 12.95 -0.33 -8.22
N ASN A 157 12.07 0.50 -8.78
CA ASN A 157 11.60 0.43 -10.17
C ASN A 157 10.90 -0.90 -10.52
N GLU A 158 10.25 -1.53 -9.53
CA GLU A 158 9.46 -2.76 -9.72
C GLU A 158 7.98 -2.48 -10.04
N ALA A 159 7.51 -1.26 -9.79
CA ALA A 159 6.15 -0.79 -10.02
C ALA A 159 6.12 0.75 -10.08
N THR A 160 4.95 1.31 -10.40
CA THR A 160 4.65 2.73 -10.24
C THR A 160 3.43 2.88 -9.33
N PHE A 161 3.29 3.99 -8.60
CA PHE A 161 2.11 4.29 -7.82
C PHE A 161 0.86 4.32 -8.70
N GLN A 162 0.95 4.88 -9.90
CA GLN A 162 -0.16 4.90 -10.86
C GLN A 162 -0.62 3.49 -11.22
N SER A 163 0.30 2.58 -11.59
CA SER A 163 -0.07 1.20 -11.93
C SER A 163 -0.63 0.42 -10.73
N LEU A 164 -0.16 0.72 -9.52
CA LEU A 164 -0.73 0.17 -8.29
C LEU A 164 -2.16 0.66 -8.06
N VAL A 165 -2.44 1.93 -8.31
CA VAL A 165 -3.80 2.51 -8.20
C VAL A 165 -4.74 1.91 -9.22
N GLU A 166 -4.34 1.82 -10.48
CA GLU A 166 -5.16 1.20 -11.55
C GLU A 166 -5.53 -0.26 -11.20
N ARG A 167 -4.58 -0.99 -10.60
CA ARG A 167 -4.83 -2.35 -10.11
C ARG A 167 -5.79 -2.36 -8.92
N ILE A 168 -5.67 -1.43 -7.97
CA ILE A 168 -6.57 -1.35 -6.82
C ILE A 168 -7.99 -1.00 -7.29
N GLU A 169 -8.12 -0.01 -8.16
CA GLU A 169 -9.39 0.45 -8.71
C GLU A 169 -10.13 -0.65 -9.46
N SER A 170 -9.42 -1.44 -10.26
CA SER A 170 -10.02 -2.60 -10.96
C SER A 170 -10.42 -3.74 -10.01
N GLN A 171 -9.77 -3.87 -8.84
CA GLN A 171 -10.02 -4.95 -7.89
C GLN A 171 -11.13 -4.64 -6.87
N ILE A 172 -11.31 -3.39 -6.47
CA ILE A 172 -12.31 -3.00 -5.47
C ILE A 172 -13.73 -3.48 -5.83
N PRO A 173 -14.23 -3.29 -7.07
CA PRO A 173 -15.56 -3.76 -7.46
C PRO A 173 -15.71 -5.28 -7.44
N MET A 174 -14.60 -6.02 -7.51
CA MET A 174 -14.57 -7.48 -7.53
C MET A 174 -14.47 -8.09 -6.12
N LEU A 175 -14.37 -7.27 -5.07
CA LEU A 175 -14.19 -7.75 -3.70
C LEU A 175 -15.50 -8.37 -3.19
N PRO A 176 -15.53 -9.67 -2.83
CA PRO A 176 -16.74 -10.31 -2.33
C PRO A 176 -17.10 -9.77 -0.94
N SER A 177 -18.40 -9.71 -0.64
CA SER A 177 -18.90 -9.50 0.72
C SER A 177 -18.75 -10.78 1.56
N SER A 178 -18.96 -10.68 2.89
CA SER A 178 -19.00 -11.89 3.73
C SER A 178 -20.11 -12.87 3.32
N GLU A 179 -21.21 -12.37 2.75
CA GLU A 179 -22.31 -13.21 2.28
C GLU A 179 -21.92 -13.97 1.01
N ASP A 180 -21.26 -13.29 0.06
CA ASP A 180 -20.74 -13.92 -1.16
C ASP A 180 -19.75 -15.04 -0.81
N VAL A 181 -18.83 -14.78 0.12
CA VAL A 181 -17.89 -15.77 0.63
C VAL A 181 -18.62 -16.97 1.24
N LEU A 182 -19.64 -16.72 2.08
CA LEU A 182 -20.41 -17.78 2.72
C LEU A 182 -21.18 -18.63 1.69
N ASN A 183 -21.76 -18.01 0.68
CA ASN A 183 -22.49 -18.71 -0.38
C ASN A 183 -21.55 -19.58 -1.22
N ASN A 184 -20.40 -19.04 -1.63
CA ASN A 184 -19.36 -19.80 -2.34
C ASN A 184 -18.88 -21.02 -1.54
N LEU A 185 -18.69 -20.88 -0.22
CA LEU A 185 -18.29 -21.99 0.66
C LEU A 185 -19.38 -23.06 0.77
N LYS A 186 -20.67 -22.68 0.77
CA LYS A 186 -21.78 -23.64 0.78
C LYS A 186 -21.86 -24.42 -0.53
N GLU A 187 -21.71 -23.76 -1.67
CA GLU A 187 -21.72 -24.40 -2.99
C GLU A 187 -20.56 -25.38 -3.16
N LEU A 188 -19.34 -24.99 -2.76
CA LEU A 188 -18.18 -25.88 -2.75
C LEU A 188 -18.44 -27.14 -1.92
N ARG A 189 -19.08 -27.00 -0.75
CA ARG A 189 -19.44 -28.13 0.10
C ARG A 189 -20.49 -29.03 -0.54
N GLN A 190 -21.46 -28.49 -1.25
CA GLN A 190 -22.47 -29.27 -1.97
C GLN A 190 -21.83 -30.09 -3.09
N ASN A 191 -20.99 -29.47 -3.92
CA ASN A 191 -20.30 -30.15 -5.03
C ASN A 191 -19.36 -31.28 -4.55
N LEU A 192 -18.73 -31.11 -3.39
CA LEU A 192 -17.90 -32.15 -2.76
C LEU A 192 -18.72 -33.33 -2.21
N ASN A 193 -19.99 -33.13 -1.85
CA ASN A 193 -20.86 -34.21 -1.36
C ASN A 193 -21.55 -34.96 -2.51
N GLU A 194 -21.57 -34.39 -3.72
CA GLU A 194 -22.16 -34.99 -4.93
C GLU A 194 -21.13 -35.71 -5.83
N SER A 195 -19.83 -35.60 -5.51
CA SER A 195 -18.71 -36.27 -6.20
C SER A 195 -18.23 -37.51 -5.46
#